data_AF-A0AA97G9S5-F1
#
_entry.id   AF-A0AA97G9S5-F1
#
_cell.length_a   1.000
_cell.length_b   1.000
_cell.length_c   1.000
_cell.angle_alpha   90.00
_cell.angle_beta   90.00
_cell.angle_gamma   90.00
#
_symmetry.space_group_name_H-M   'P 1'
#
loop_
_entity.id
_entity.type
_entity.pdbx_description
1 polymer ?
#
loop_
_entity_poly.entity_id
_entity_poly.type
_entity_poly.pdbx_seq_one_letter_code
_entity_poly.pdbx_strand_id
1 'polypeptide(L)' 'MSYHYTECGLSYIYLADGYDIETIDGETYVGVKDVHGLHRIIAKYITEKKTPLLG' A
#
# COMPACT_ATOMS: atom_id res chain seq x y z
N MET A 1 0.71 2.23 13.85
CA MET A 1 -0.23 1.44 13.01
C MET A 1 0.31 1.45 11.59
N SER A 2 0.33 0.32 10.90
CA SER A 2 0.64 0.23 9.46
C SER A 2 -0.56 -0.34 8.73
N TYR A 3 -0.98 0.27 7.64
CA TYR A 3 -2.15 -0.17 6.88
C TYR A 3 -1.77 -1.25 5.86
N HIS A 4 -2.47 -2.37 5.85
CA HIS A 4 -2.24 -3.44 4.87
C HIS A 4 -2.87 -3.04 3.53
N TYR A 5 -2.05 -2.77 2.53
CA TYR A 5 -2.50 -2.30 1.22
C TYR A 5 -2.84 -3.46 0.30
N THR A 6 -4.03 -4.01 0.47
CA THR A 6 -4.54 -5.16 -0.30
C THR A 6 -4.92 -4.80 -1.73
N GLU A 7 -5.17 -3.53 -2.03
CA GLU A 7 -5.62 -3.06 -3.36
C GLU A 7 -4.56 -3.24 -4.45
N CYS A 8 -3.27 -3.34 -4.11
CA CYS A 8 -2.22 -3.66 -5.07
C CYS A 8 -2.08 -5.15 -5.40
N GLY A 9 -2.89 -6.02 -4.77
CA GLY A 9 -2.85 -7.47 -4.97
C GLY A 9 -1.66 -8.17 -4.30
N LEU A 10 -0.87 -7.46 -3.50
CA LEU A 10 0.29 -8.01 -2.79
C LEU A 10 0.01 -8.10 -1.29
N SER A 11 0.16 -9.30 -0.74
CA SER A 11 -0.13 -9.63 0.66
C SER A 11 0.92 -9.17 1.68
N TYR A 12 2.01 -8.55 1.22
CA TYR A 12 3.15 -8.14 2.05
C TYR A 12 3.45 -6.64 1.98
N ILE A 13 2.55 -5.83 1.43
CA ILE A 13 2.73 -4.38 1.33
C ILE A 13 1.94 -3.68 2.43
N TYR A 14 2.68 -3.01 3.32
CA TYR A 14 2.10 -2.22 4.40
C TYR A 14 2.52 -0.76 4.24
N LEU A 15 1.55 0.14 4.21
CA LEU A 15 1.80 1.58 4.18
C LEU A 15 2.09 2.05 5.60
N ALA A 16 3.24 2.71 5.75
CA ALA A 16 3.61 3.37 7.00
C ALA A 16 3.13 4.83 7.06
N ASP A 17 2.92 5.46 5.89
CA ASP A 17 2.51 6.86 5.74
C ASP A 17 1.92 7.08 4.34
N GLY A 18 1.41 8.28 4.06
CA GLY A 18 0.90 8.69 2.74
C GLY A 18 -0.54 8.27 2.44
N TYR A 19 -1.26 7.81 3.46
CA TYR A 19 -2.68 7.45 3.39
C TYR A 19 -3.44 8.10 4.56
N ASP A 20 -4.66 8.53 4.29
CA ASP A 20 -5.61 8.99 5.30
C ASP A 20 -6.66 7.89 5.51
N ILE A 21 -7.04 7.67 6.77
CA ILE A 21 -8.17 6.81 7.10
C ILE A 21 -9.31 7.71 7.57
N GLU A 22 -10.44 7.63 6.89
CA GLU A 22 -11.66 8.33 7.27
C GLU A 22 -12.77 7.32 7.57
N THR A 23 -13.51 7.55 8.65
CA THR A 23 -14.70 6.77 8.95
C THR A 23 -15.93 7.64 8.68
N ILE A 24 -16.73 7.25 7.69
CA ILE A 24 -17.94 7.96 7.28
C ILE A 24 -19.10 6.96 7.38
N ASP A 25 -20.15 7.33 8.13
CA ASP A 25 -21.33 6.48 8.36
C ASP A 25 -21.04 5.04 8.84
N GLY A 26 -19.95 4.89 9.61
CA GLY A 26 -19.53 3.60 10.16
C GLY A 26 -18.68 2.75 9.20
N GLU A 27 -18.47 3.21 7.97
CA GLU A 27 -17.58 2.57 7.00
C GLU A 27 -16.21 3.23 7.02
N THR A 28 -15.15 2.42 6.94
CA THR A 28 -13.77 2.88 6.94
C THR A 28 -13.25 2.98 5.51
N TYR A 29 -12.88 4.18 5.11
CA TYR A 29 -12.31 4.51 3.82
C TYR A 29 -10.82 4.81 3.97
N VAL A 30 -10.04 4.39 2.99
CA VAL A 30 -8.62 4.71 2.91
C VAL A 30 -8.37 5.55 1.67
N GLY A 31 -7.95 6.79 1.89
CA GLY A 31 -7.58 7.72 0.84
C GLY A 31 -6.06 7.75 0.69
N VAL A 32 -5.54 7.33 -0.45
CA VAL A 32 -4.11 7.47 -0.77
C VAL A 32 -3.91 8.75 -1.59
N LYS A 33 -3.09 9.68 -1.11
CA LYS A 33 -2.90 11.01 -1.75
C LYS A 33 -2.28 10.94 -3.15
N ASP A 34 -1.35 10.00 -3.35
CA ASP A 34 -0.68 9.78 -4.64
C ASP A 34 -0.54 8.28 -4.93
N VAL A 35 -1.61 7.68 -5.47
CA VAL A 35 -1.66 6.26 -5.82
C VAL A 35 -0.62 5.91 -6.89
N HIS A 36 -0.35 6.80 -7.84
CA HIS A 36 0.62 6.56 -8.90
C HIS A 36 2.06 6.54 -8.38
N GLY A 37 2.41 7.52 -7.52
CA GLY A 37 3.69 7.56 -6.83
C GLY A 37 3.87 6.34 -5.92
N LEU A 38 2.82 5.95 -5.20
CA LEU A 38 2.83 4.76 -4.35
C LEU A 38 3.14 3.49 -5.16
N HIS A 39 2.40 3.23 -6.25
CA HIS A 39 2.65 2.08 -7.11
C HIS A 39 4.06 2.09 -7.72
N ARG A 40 4.59 3.27 -8.08
CA ARG A 40 5.95 3.40 -8.60
C ARG A 40 7.01 3.01 -7.57
N ILE A 41 6.83 3.40 -6.31
CA ILE A 41 7.74 3.04 -5.21
C ILE A 41 7.64 1.54 -4.90
N ILE A 42 6.42 0.99 -4.83
CA ILE A 42 6.20 -0.45 -4.63
C ILE A 42 6.90 -1.24 -5.74
N ALA A 43 6.69 -0.87 -7.01
CA ALA A 43 7.33 -1.53 -8.15
C ALA A 43 8.86 -1.43 -8.06
N LYS A 44 9.40 -0.24 -7.77
CA LYS A 44 10.85 -0.05 -7.58
C LYS A 44 11.38 -0.97 -6.48
N TYR A 45 10.75 -0.98 -5.31
CA TYR A 45 11.15 -1.80 -4.18
C TYR A 45 11.15 -3.30 -4.53
N ILE A 46 10.11 -3.77 -5.21
CA ILE A 46 10.00 -5.16 -5.69
C ILE A 46 11.14 -5.49 -6.65
N THR A 47 11.43 -4.62 -7.62
CA THR A 47 12.50 -4.84 -8.60
C THR A 47 13.90 -4.78 -8.00
N GLU A 48 14.09 -4.00 -6.92
CA GLU A 48 15.37 -3.88 -6.21
C GLU A 48 15.57 -4.98 -5.17
N LYS A 49 14.49 -5.63 -4.72
CA LYS A 49 14.55 -6.74 -3.77
C LYS A 49 15.17 -7.97 -4.45
N LYS A 50 16.39 -8.34 -4.03
CA LYS A 50 17.08 -9.56 -4.48
C LYS A 50 16.51 -10.87 -3.89
N THR A 51 15.44 -10.79 -3.12
CA THR A 51 14.78 -11.98 -2.56
C THR A 51 13.71 -12.46 -3.54
N PRO A 52 13.58 -13.78 -3.77
CA PRO A 52 12.53 -14.32 -4.62
C PRO A 52 11.17 -13.82 -4.17
N LEU A 53 10.31 -13.47 -5.12
CA LEU A 53 8.91 -13.20 -4.83
C LEU A 53 8.28 -14.53 -4.39
N LEU A 54 7.92 -14.61 -3.11
CA LEU A 54 7.06 -15.67 -2.61
C LEU A 54 5.65 -15.32 -3.07
N GLY A 55 5.15 -16.08 -4.03
CA GLY A 55 3.76 -16.06 -4.48
C GLY A 55 2.85 -16.78 -3.50
#